data_AF-A0A7C1ZSZ3-F1
#
_entry.id   AF-A0A7C1ZSZ3-F1
#
_cell.length_a   1.000
_cell.length_b   1.000
_cell.length_c   1.000
_cell.angle_alpha   90.00
_cell.angle_beta   90.00
_cell.angle_gamma   90.00
#
_symmetry.space_group_name_H-M   'P 1'
#
loop_
_entity.id
_entity.type
_entity.pdbx_description
1 polymer ?
#
loop_
_entity_poly.entity_id
_entity_poly.type
_entity_poly.pdbx_seq_one_letter_code
_entity_poly.pdbx_strand_id
1 'polypeptide(L)'
;MKLLQLQKRSMALAGSVLTVYLVFHMLSNLSFFAGSAFEDFYEFYNQAWLRWPLLIIVLACLGIHIKAAIAIRMKNSQARKQSYYKHDKLHIPANLVSLSVVLLFVFIAVHIIQSLFIDTEAVKLAVMTWFSSTTMVLFYLAGIFILVMHLQHSLVNVMQTLGITSNMYKLAIISGVMLLGLGFAAIPVYVWVMS
;
A
#
# COMPACT_ATOMS: atom_id res chain seq x y z
N MET A 1 12.49 19.22 19.90
CA MET A 1 11.85 17.88 20.01
C MET A 1 10.40 17.84 19.48
N LYS A 2 9.54 18.83 19.77
CA LYS A 2 8.13 18.88 19.35
C LYS A 2 7.88 18.65 17.85
N LEU A 3 8.67 19.28 16.96
CA LEU A 3 8.54 19.14 15.50
C LEU A 3 8.67 17.68 15.00
N LEU A 4 9.56 16.89 15.60
CA LEU A 4 9.75 15.48 15.22
C LEU A 4 8.57 14.61 15.67
N GLN A 5 7.96 14.93 16.82
CA GLN A 5 6.77 14.22 17.29
C GLN A 5 5.55 14.50 16.39
N LEU A 6 5.39 15.74 15.93
CA LEU A 6 4.35 16.10 14.97
C LEU A 6 4.50 15.29 13.68
N GLN A 7 5.70 15.21 13.11
CA GLN A 7 5.96 14.41 11.91
C GLN A 7 5.62 12.93 12.10
N LYS A 8 5.99 12.33 13.24
CA LYS A 8 5.65 10.93 13.55
C LYS A 8 4.14 10.72 13.63
N ARG A 9 3.41 11.64 14.29
CA ARG A 9 1.95 11.59 14.39
C ARG A 9 1.27 11.76 13.03
N SER A 10 1.71 12.72 12.23
CA SER A 10 1.20 12.93 10.87
C SER A 10 1.46 11.73 9.97
N MET A 11 2.65 11.14 10.03
CA MET A 11 3.00 9.92 9.29
C MET A 11 2.09 8.75 9.69
N ALA A 12 1.87 8.56 11.00
CA ALA A 12 1.02 7.51 11.53
C ALA A 12 -0.46 7.69 11.11
N LEU A 13 -1.00 8.90 11.25
CA LEU A 13 -2.39 9.19 10.87
C LEU A 13 -2.61 8.99 9.37
N ALA A 14 -1.73 9.55 8.52
CA ALA A 14 -1.82 9.36 7.08
C ALA A 14 -1.67 7.88 6.68
N GLY A 15 -0.75 7.15 7.31
CA GLY A 15 -0.58 5.72 7.10
C GLY A 15 -1.81 4.89 7.50
N SER A 16 -2.49 5.26 8.58
CA SER A 16 -3.74 4.61 9.00
C SER A 16 -4.86 4.84 7.98
N VAL A 17 -5.04 6.07 7.49
CA VAL A 17 -6.05 6.37 6.45
C VAL A 17 -5.76 5.59 5.17
N LEU A 18 -4.50 5.55 4.73
CA LEU A 18 -4.11 4.76 3.56
C LEU A 18 -4.35 3.25 3.77
N THR A 19 -4.13 2.73 4.98
CA THR A 19 -4.39 1.32 5.31
C THR A 19 -5.88 1.00 5.21
N VAL A 20 -6.74 1.86 5.76
CA VAL A 20 -8.20 1.71 5.65
C VAL A 20 -8.63 1.75 4.18
N TYR A 21 -8.08 2.69 3.41
CA TYR A 21 -8.31 2.75 1.96
C TYR A 21 -7.86 1.47 1.26
N LEU A 22 -6.69 0.90 1.60
CA LEU A 22 -6.23 -0.36 1.01
C LEU A 22 -7.15 -1.53 1.31
N VAL A 23 -7.73 -1.62 2.51
CA VAL A 23 -8.73 -2.65 2.83
C VAL A 23 -9.98 -2.47 1.96
N PHE A 24 -10.52 -1.25 1.90
CA PHE A 24 -11.67 -0.96 1.06
C PHE A 24 -11.37 -1.24 -0.42
N HIS A 25 -10.21 -0.81 -0.92
CA HIS A 25 -9.77 -1.02 -2.29
C HIS A 25 -9.59 -2.51 -2.61
N MET A 26 -9.05 -3.31 -1.68
CA MET A 26 -8.97 -4.75 -1.85
C MET A 26 -10.38 -5.37 -1.94
N LEU A 27 -11.30 -4.96 -1.06
CA LEU A 27 -12.68 -5.48 -1.07
C LEU A 27 -13.43 -5.08 -2.33
N SER A 28 -13.28 -3.84 -2.79
CA SER A 28 -13.87 -3.36 -4.04
C SER A 28 -13.34 -4.16 -5.22
N ASN A 29 -12.04 -4.44 -5.26
CA ASN A 29 -11.44 -5.28 -6.30
C ASN A 29 -11.99 -6.72 -6.24
N LEU A 30 -12.10 -7.33 -5.05
CA LEU A 30 -12.62 -8.69 -4.89
C LEU A 30 -14.07 -8.84 -5.37
N SER A 31 -14.83 -7.75 -5.49
CA SER A 31 -16.14 -7.79 -6.14
C SER A 31 -16.08 -8.29 -7.59
N PHE A 32 -14.89 -8.36 -8.22
CA PHE A 32 -14.65 -8.96 -9.54
C PHE A 32 -15.24 -10.38 -9.67
N PHE A 33 -15.20 -11.14 -8.58
CA PHE A 33 -15.76 -12.50 -8.54
C PHE A 33 -17.28 -12.55 -8.44
N ALA A 34 -17.96 -11.40 -8.30
CA ALA A 34 -19.42 -11.29 -8.17
C ALA A 34 -20.15 -11.04 -9.50
N GLY A 35 -19.48 -11.19 -10.65
CA GLY A 35 -20.14 -11.14 -11.96
C GLY A 35 -20.58 -9.73 -12.35
N SER A 36 -21.88 -9.51 -12.53
CA SER A 36 -22.46 -8.20 -12.91
C SER A 36 -22.42 -7.19 -11.76
N ALA A 37 -22.45 -7.65 -10.51
CA ALA A 37 -22.37 -6.76 -9.35
C ALA A 37 -21.04 -5.96 -9.30
N PHE A 38 -19.97 -6.50 -9.90
CA PHE A 38 -18.72 -5.76 -10.10
C PHE A 38 -18.92 -4.55 -11.02
N GLU A 39 -19.61 -4.76 -12.13
CA GLU A 39 -19.84 -3.75 -13.16
C GLU A 39 -20.73 -2.63 -12.59
N ASP A 40 -21.84 -2.99 -11.95
CA ASP A 40 -22.73 -2.04 -11.27
C ASP A 40 -22.00 -1.23 -10.20
N PHE A 41 -21.16 -1.90 -9.39
CA PHE A 41 -20.37 -1.24 -8.35
C PHE A 41 -19.37 -0.25 -8.95
N TYR A 42 -18.62 -0.65 -9.99
CA TYR A 42 -17.61 0.22 -10.59
C TYR A 42 -18.20 1.32 -11.47
N GLU A 43 -19.39 1.16 -12.02
CA GLU A 43 -20.15 2.24 -12.66
C GLU A 43 -20.43 3.35 -11.64
N PHE A 44 -20.99 3.00 -10.48
CA PHE A 44 -21.24 3.95 -9.38
C PHE A 44 -19.93 4.52 -8.81
N TYR A 45 -18.97 3.66 -8.52
CA TYR A 45 -17.72 4.03 -7.86
C TYR A 45 -16.83 4.95 -8.73
N ASN A 46 -16.91 4.82 -10.06
CA ASN A 46 -16.20 5.70 -10.99
C ASN A 46 -16.91 7.03 -11.29
N GLN A 47 -18.12 7.26 -10.76
CA GLN A 47 -18.78 8.56 -10.92
C GLN A 47 -17.86 9.69 -10.41
N ALA A 48 -17.79 10.77 -11.19
CA ALA A 48 -16.81 11.84 -10.98
C ALA A 48 -16.84 12.43 -9.56
N TRP A 49 -18.04 12.56 -8.97
CA TRP A 49 -18.22 13.11 -7.62
C TRP A 49 -17.70 12.19 -6.51
N LEU A 50 -17.46 10.91 -6.79
CA LEU A 50 -16.90 9.94 -5.84
C LEU A 50 -15.42 9.67 -6.13
N ARG A 51 -15.08 9.37 -7.39
CA ARG A 51 -13.73 9.04 -7.83
C ARG A 51 -12.72 10.14 -7.55
N TRP A 52 -13.02 11.39 -7.93
CA TRP A 52 -12.05 12.48 -7.80
C TRP A 52 -11.76 12.89 -6.35
N PRO A 53 -12.78 13.10 -5.48
CA PRO A 53 -12.51 13.39 -4.08
C PRO A 53 -11.73 12.26 -3.39
N LEU A 54 -12.07 11.00 -3.67
CA LEU A 54 -11.35 9.86 -3.11
C LEU A 54 -9.89 9.84 -3.54
N LEU A 55 -9.60 10.05 -4.83
CA LEU A 55 -8.24 10.14 -5.35
C LEU A 55 -7.46 11.30 -4.70
N ILE A 56 -8.09 12.47 -4.52
CA ILE A 56 -7.48 13.62 -3.84
C ILE A 56 -7.10 13.26 -2.40
N ILE A 57 -8.00 12.60 -1.65
CA ILE A 57 -7.75 12.17 -0.27
C ILE A 57 -6.57 11.20 -0.21
N VAL A 58 -6.55 10.20 -1.10
CA VAL A 58 -5.46 9.20 -1.17
C VAL A 58 -4.13 9.87 -1.50
N LEU A 59 -4.09 10.74 -2.51
CA LEU A 59 -2.87 11.46 -2.90
C LEU A 59 -2.40 12.42 -1.80
N ALA A 60 -3.31 13.12 -1.13
CA ALA A 60 -2.99 14.00 -0.02
C ALA A 60 -2.37 13.21 1.15
N CYS A 61 -2.99 12.09 1.53
CA CYS A 61 -2.47 11.22 2.59
C CYS A 61 -1.11 10.62 2.21
N LEU A 62 -0.96 10.13 0.98
CA LEU A 62 0.32 9.61 0.47
C LEU A 62 1.41 10.69 0.50
N GLY A 63 1.10 11.91 0.07
CA GLY A 63 2.02 13.04 0.11
C GLY A 63 2.44 13.41 1.53
N ILE A 64 1.49 13.48 2.47
CA ILE A 64 1.78 13.73 3.89
C ILE A 64 2.67 12.62 4.47
N HIS A 65 2.34 11.37 4.17
CA HIS A 65 3.08 10.19 4.64
C HIS A 65 4.54 10.22 4.16
N ILE A 66 4.76 10.45 2.86
CA ILE A 66 6.10 10.51 2.26
C ILE A 66 6.89 11.71 2.80
N LYS A 67 6.29 12.91 2.85
CA LYS A 67 6.97 14.12 3.38
C LYS A 67 7.42 13.92 4.82
N ALA A 68 6.55 13.36 5.67
CA ALA A 68 6.88 13.08 7.05
C ALA A 68 7.97 12.01 7.17
N ALA A 69 7.90 10.93 6.37
CA ALA A 69 8.90 9.87 6.35
C ALA A 69 10.30 10.40 5.95
N ILE A 70 10.38 11.23 4.90
CA ILE A 70 11.62 11.87 4.46
C ILE A 70 12.18 12.77 5.57
N ALA A 71 11.34 13.62 6.17
CA ALA A 71 11.78 14.54 7.21
C ALA A 71 12.32 13.82 8.46
N ILE A 72 11.64 12.74 8.89
CA ILE A 72 12.11 11.87 9.99
C ILE A 72 13.44 11.23 9.62
N ARG A 73 13.57 10.72 8.40
CA ARG A 73 14.80 10.05 7.94
C ARG A 73 15.99 11.00 7.89
N MET A 74 15.83 12.19 7.32
CA MET A 74 16.89 13.21 7.26
C MET A 74 17.37 13.56 8.67
N LYS A 75 16.43 13.79 9.59
CA LYS A 75 16.73 14.13 10.98
C LYS A 75 17.42 13.00 11.74
N ASN A 76 16.98 11.76 11.54
CA ASN A 76 17.61 10.59 12.15
C ASN A 76 19.02 10.36 11.58
N SER A 77 19.24 10.63 10.29
CA SER A 77 20.56 10.52 9.67
C SER A 77 21.56 11.54 10.23
N GLN A 78 21.13 12.78 10.44
CA GLN A 78 21.95 13.84 11.05
C GLN A 78 22.31 13.54 12.52
N ALA A 79 21.47 12.79 13.23
CA ALA A 79 21.69 12.40 14.62
C ALA A 79 22.59 11.17 14.79
N ARG A 80 22.84 10.38 13.73
CA ARG A 80 23.73 9.21 13.77
C ARG A 80 25.20 9.63 13.71
N LYS A 81 25.76 10.07 14.84
CA LYS A 81 27.21 10.34 15.00
C LYS A 81 28.05 9.11 15.42
N GLN A 82 27.44 8.02 15.87
CA GLN A 82 28.15 6.77 16.20
C GLN A 82 27.37 5.54 15.72
N SER A 83 28.11 4.54 15.22
CA SER A 83 27.57 3.23 14.82
C SER A 83 27.18 2.44 16.07
N TYR A 84 25.92 2.01 16.18
CA TYR A 84 25.45 1.20 17.29
C TYR A 84 26.13 -0.18 17.31
N TYR A 85 26.34 -0.72 18.51
CA TYR A 85 26.84 -2.07 18.77
C TYR A 85 25.93 -3.11 18.09
N LYS A 86 26.54 -3.98 17.27
CA LYS A 86 25.83 -4.98 16.45
C LYS A 86 25.32 -6.12 17.34
N HIS A 87 24.04 -6.46 17.22
CA HIS A 87 23.46 -7.69 17.79
C HIS A 87 23.35 -8.75 16.68
N ASP A 88 23.58 -10.02 17.03
CA ASP A 88 23.59 -11.20 16.15
C ASP A 88 22.19 -11.60 15.62
N LYS A 89 21.52 -10.69 14.91
CA LYS A 89 20.28 -11.00 14.18
C LYS A 89 20.46 -10.72 12.70
N LEU A 90 19.73 -11.49 11.87
CA LEU A 90 19.67 -11.31 10.43
C LEU A 90 19.33 -9.83 10.11
N HIS A 91 20.30 -9.07 9.62
CA HIS A 91 20.17 -7.64 9.43
C HIS A 91 19.84 -7.33 7.97
N ILE A 92 18.61 -6.87 7.71
CA ILE A 92 18.23 -6.38 6.38
C ILE A 92 19.01 -5.08 6.12
N PRO A 93 19.82 -5.00 5.04
CA PRO A 93 20.59 -3.81 4.73
C PRO A 93 19.70 -2.58 4.56
N ALA A 94 20.10 -1.43 5.13
CA ALA A 94 19.27 -0.22 5.12
C ALA A 94 19.03 0.33 3.70
N ASN A 95 19.96 0.11 2.77
CA ASN A 95 19.81 0.39 1.35
C ASN A 95 18.73 -0.47 0.68
N LEU A 96 18.57 -1.73 1.08
CA LEU A 96 17.53 -2.62 0.55
C LEU A 96 16.12 -2.14 0.95
N VAL A 97 15.94 -1.74 2.21
CA VAL A 97 14.69 -1.12 2.70
C VAL A 97 14.40 0.20 1.95
N SER A 98 15.45 0.97 1.68
CA SER A 98 15.36 2.19 0.88
C SER A 98 14.86 1.91 -0.53
N LEU A 99 15.45 0.91 -1.18
CA LEU A 99 15.10 0.50 -2.54
C LEU A 99 13.66 -0.01 -2.60
N SER A 100 13.24 -0.82 -1.63
CA SER A 100 11.87 -1.35 -1.60
C SER A 100 10.82 -0.23 -1.50
N VAL A 101 11.07 0.82 -0.72
CA VAL A 101 10.17 1.98 -0.64
C VAL A 101 10.10 2.76 -1.96
N VAL A 102 11.23 2.91 -2.66
CA VAL A 102 11.25 3.56 -3.98
C VAL A 102 10.49 2.72 -5.01
N LEU A 103 10.73 1.41 -5.05
CA LEU A 103 10.01 0.49 -5.93
C LEU A 103 8.50 0.47 -5.63
N LEU A 104 8.11 0.51 -4.36
CA LEU A 104 6.70 0.64 -3.97
C LEU A 104 6.08 1.93 -4.49
N PHE A 105 6.79 3.05 -4.40
CA PHE A 105 6.32 4.32 -4.92
C PHE A 105 6.14 4.27 -6.45
N VAL A 106 7.08 3.67 -7.18
CA VAL A 106 6.97 3.45 -8.63
C VAL A 106 5.75 2.58 -8.95
N PHE A 107 5.56 1.47 -8.24
CA PHE A 107 4.39 0.61 -8.40
C PHE A 107 3.08 1.38 -8.21
N ILE A 108 2.96 2.15 -7.11
CA ILE A 108 1.77 2.98 -6.83
C ILE A 108 1.54 4.02 -7.93
N ALA A 109 2.60 4.69 -8.40
CA ALA A 109 2.49 5.69 -9.46
C ALA A 109 1.98 5.07 -10.76
N VAL A 110 2.57 3.95 -11.20
CA VAL A 110 2.12 3.21 -12.39
C VAL A 110 0.67 2.75 -12.23
N HIS A 111 0.31 2.19 -11.07
CA HIS A 111 -1.05 1.74 -10.78
C HIS A 111 -2.08 2.89 -10.84
N ILE A 112 -1.77 4.05 -10.25
CA ILE A 112 -2.65 5.23 -10.32
C ILE A 112 -2.79 5.70 -11.76
N ILE A 113 -1.68 5.84 -12.49
CA ILE A 113 -1.67 6.26 -13.91
C ILE A 113 -2.54 5.31 -14.74
N GLN A 114 -2.35 4.00 -14.57
CA GLN A 114 -3.16 2.99 -15.25
C GLN A 114 -4.66 3.14 -14.94
N SER A 115 -5.03 3.45 -13.69
CA SER A 115 -6.42 3.73 -13.33
C SER A 115 -6.95 5.02 -13.96
N LEU A 116 -6.11 6.04 -14.17
CA LEU A 116 -6.51 7.31 -14.79
C LEU A 116 -6.89 7.15 -16.27
N PHE A 117 -6.26 6.19 -16.95
CA PHE A 117 -6.48 5.91 -18.37
C PHE A 117 -7.41 4.71 -18.62
N ILE A 118 -8.02 4.15 -17.58
CA ILE A 118 -8.99 3.06 -17.74
C ILE A 118 -10.27 3.60 -18.39
N ASP A 119 -10.84 2.81 -19.30
CA ASP A 119 -12.22 2.99 -19.71
C ASP A 119 -13.14 2.58 -18.54
N THR A 120 -13.85 3.55 -17.98
CA THR A 120 -14.70 3.35 -16.81
C THR A 120 -15.97 2.56 -17.10
N GLU A 121 -16.36 2.44 -18.37
CA GLU A 121 -17.51 1.62 -18.79
C GLU A 121 -17.10 0.15 -19.00
N ALA A 122 -15.80 -0.11 -19.20
CA ALA A 122 -15.26 -1.43 -19.53
C ALA A 122 -14.20 -1.92 -18.52
N VAL A 123 -14.35 -1.58 -17.23
CA VAL A 123 -13.37 -1.90 -16.17
C VAL A 123 -13.00 -3.38 -16.13
N LYS A 124 -13.99 -4.27 -16.22
CA LYS A 124 -13.77 -5.72 -16.14
C LYS A 124 -12.95 -6.24 -17.32
N LEU A 125 -13.27 -5.77 -18.53
CA LEU A 125 -12.53 -6.09 -19.74
C LEU A 125 -11.09 -5.59 -19.66
N ALA A 126 -10.88 -4.37 -19.15
CA ALA A 126 -9.53 -3.82 -18.94
C ALA A 126 -8.71 -4.66 -17.96
N VAL A 127 -9.30 -5.05 -16.82
CA VAL A 127 -8.66 -5.93 -15.83
C VAL A 127 -8.29 -7.28 -16.45
N MET A 128 -9.21 -7.89 -17.21
CA MET A 128 -8.94 -9.15 -17.92
C MET A 128 -7.78 -8.99 -18.90
N THR A 129 -7.83 -7.96 -19.74
CA THR A 129 -6.82 -7.68 -20.77
C THR A 129 -5.43 -7.46 -20.18
N TRP A 130 -5.34 -6.69 -19.09
CA TRP A 130 -4.07 -6.42 -18.43
C TRP A 130 -3.45 -7.67 -17.84
N PHE A 131 -4.24 -8.50 -17.15
CA PHE A 131 -3.72 -9.68 -16.45
C PHE A 131 -3.62 -10.95 -17.31
N SER A 132 -4.05 -10.92 -18.58
CA SER A 132 -3.62 -11.93 -19.56
C SER A 132 -2.11 -11.84 -19.88
N SER A 133 -1.46 -10.71 -19.58
CA SER A 133 -0.01 -10.56 -19.76
C SER A 133 0.77 -11.06 -18.54
N THR A 134 1.58 -12.09 -18.72
CA THR A 134 2.48 -12.62 -17.68
C THR A 134 3.38 -11.53 -17.07
N THR A 135 3.87 -10.60 -17.89
CA THR A 135 4.69 -9.47 -17.42
C THR A 135 3.92 -8.57 -16.47
N MET A 136 2.65 -8.28 -16.77
CA MET A 136 1.80 -7.46 -15.92
C MET A 136 1.52 -8.15 -14.59
N VAL A 137 1.23 -9.45 -14.62
CA VAL A 137 0.99 -10.26 -13.42
C VAL A 137 2.23 -10.25 -12.52
N LEU A 138 3.42 -10.50 -13.07
CA LEU A 138 4.67 -10.46 -12.30
C LEU A 138 4.95 -9.07 -11.73
N PHE A 139 4.70 -8.00 -12.49
CA PHE A 139 4.83 -6.62 -12.00
C PHE A 139 3.91 -6.35 -10.80
N TYR A 140 2.64 -6.74 -10.89
CA TYR A 140 1.68 -6.57 -9.81
C TYR A 140 1.99 -7.44 -8.59
N LEU A 141 2.39 -8.71 -8.78
CA LEU A 141 2.77 -9.58 -7.68
C LEU A 141 4.02 -9.08 -6.94
N ALA A 142 5.01 -8.53 -7.67
CA ALA A 142 6.16 -7.88 -7.06
C ALA A 142 5.76 -6.63 -6.26
N GLY A 143 4.88 -5.79 -6.81
CA GLY A 143 4.35 -4.62 -6.12
C GLY A 143 3.58 -4.97 -4.84
N ILE A 144 2.70 -5.97 -4.91
CA ILE A 144 1.93 -6.48 -3.77
C ILE A 144 2.86 -7.07 -2.70
N PHE A 145 3.87 -7.84 -3.11
CA PHE A 145 4.86 -8.38 -2.18
C PHE A 145 5.60 -7.27 -1.41
N ILE A 146 6.05 -6.23 -2.11
CA ILE A 146 6.71 -5.08 -1.48
C ILE A 146 5.74 -4.32 -0.57
N LEU A 147 4.48 -4.16 -0.98
CA LEU A 147 3.43 -3.54 -0.16
C LEU A 147 3.20 -4.30 1.14
N VAL A 148 3.07 -5.63 1.08
CA VAL A 148 2.92 -6.52 2.24
C VAL A 148 4.09 -6.37 3.20
N MET A 149 5.32 -6.41 2.68
CA MET A 149 6.53 -6.18 3.49
C MET A 149 6.51 -4.80 4.16
N HIS A 150 6.15 -3.76 3.41
CA HIS A 150 6.04 -2.39 3.93
C HIS A 150 4.98 -2.28 5.03
N LEU A 151 3.78 -2.83 4.84
CA LEU A 151 2.69 -2.82 5.81
C LEU A 151 3.02 -3.61 7.07
N GLN A 152 3.60 -4.80 6.94
CA GLN A 152 3.97 -5.64 8.08
C GLN A 152 4.98 -4.93 8.98
N HIS A 153 5.97 -4.24 8.40
CA HIS A 153 6.94 -3.46 9.16
C HIS A 153 6.36 -2.16 9.72
N SER A 154 5.51 -1.46 8.96
CA SER A 154 5.02 -0.13 9.32
C SER A 154 3.87 -0.14 10.31
N LEU A 155 2.91 -1.08 10.21
CA LEU A 155 1.73 -1.11 11.08
C LEU A 155 2.08 -1.33 12.55
N VAL A 156 3.11 -2.14 12.83
CA VAL A 156 3.63 -2.31 14.19
C VAL A 156 4.09 -0.96 14.78
N ASN A 157 4.77 -0.12 13.98
CA ASN A 157 5.24 1.20 14.40
C ASN A 157 4.09 2.22 14.54
N VAL A 158 3.07 2.12 13.69
CA VAL A 158 1.87 2.95 13.78
C VAL A 158 1.14 2.68 15.09
N MET A 159 0.90 1.41 15.44
CA MET A 159 0.23 1.03 16.69
C MET A 159 0.98 1.53 17.93
N GLN A 160 2.32 1.41 17.92
CA GLN A 160 3.16 1.96 18.99
C GLN A 160 3.06 3.49 19.09
N THR A 161 3.00 4.20 17.97
CA THR A 161 2.83 5.65 17.93
C THR A 161 1.46 6.10 18.46
N LEU A 162 0.44 5.26 18.28
CA LEU A 162 -0.92 5.46 18.81
C LEU A 162 -1.09 4.97 20.25
N GLY A 163 -0.03 4.45 20.90
CA GLY A 163 -0.06 4.00 22.29
C GLY A 163 -0.60 2.58 22.50
N ILE A 164 -0.81 1.81 21.43
CA ILE A 164 -1.28 0.42 21.49
C ILE A 164 -0.05 -0.50 21.55
N THR A 165 0.04 -1.35 22.59
CA THR A 165 1.16 -2.27 22.78
C THR A 165 1.09 -3.43 21.78
N SER A 166 2.10 -3.52 20.92
CA SER A 166 2.06 -4.36 19.71
C SER A 166 2.26 -5.86 19.95
N ASN A 167 2.70 -6.29 21.13
CA ASN A 167 3.02 -7.72 21.37
C ASN A 167 1.78 -8.62 21.34
N MET A 168 0.62 -8.13 21.77
CA MET A 168 -0.64 -8.91 21.74
C MET A 168 -1.26 -8.99 20.34
N TYR A 169 -1.04 -7.97 19.50
CA TYR A 169 -1.66 -7.87 18.17
C TYR A 169 -0.73 -8.26 17.02
N LYS A 170 0.52 -8.67 17.30
CA LYS A 170 1.50 -8.99 16.25
C LYS A 170 0.99 -10.07 15.29
N LEU A 171 0.36 -11.13 15.83
CA LEU A 171 -0.22 -12.19 15.01
C LEU A 171 -1.38 -11.68 14.16
N ALA A 172 -2.28 -10.88 14.74
CA ALA A 172 -3.42 -10.28 14.04
C ALA A 172 -2.99 -9.30 12.92
N ILE A 173 -1.94 -8.52 13.16
CA ILE A 173 -1.36 -7.63 12.13
C ILE A 173 -0.79 -8.47 10.99
N ILE A 174 -0.02 -9.52 11.30
CA ILE A 174 0.55 -10.40 10.27
C ILE A 174 -0.57 -11.06 9.46
N SER A 175 -1.57 -11.66 10.12
CA SER A 175 -2.67 -12.31 9.43
C SER A 175 -3.48 -11.33 8.58
N GLY A 176 -3.76 -10.12 9.08
CA GLY A 176 -4.48 -9.09 8.34
C GLY A 176 -3.71 -8.60 7.11
N VAL A 177 -2.41 -8.39 7.24
CA VAL A 177 -1.55 -7.97 6.11
C VAL A 177 -1.41 -9.08 5.07
N MET A 178 -1.28 -10.33 5.50
CA MET A 178 -1.24 -11.48 4.58
C MET A 178 -2.58 -11.66 3.86
N LEU A 179 -3.71 -11.53 4.56
CA LEU A 179 -5.03 -11.60 3.95
C LEU A 179 -5.23 -10.49 2.91
N LEU A 180 -4.82 -9.27 3.22
CA LEU A 180 -4.87 -8.14 2.29
C LEU A 180 -4.00 -8.39 1.04
N GLY A 181 -2.77 -8.90 1.24
CA GLY A 181 -1.89 -9.28 0.13
C GLY A 181 -2.47 -10.37 -0.76
N LEU A 182 -3.02 -11.43 -0.16
CA LEU A 182 -3.67 -12.52 -0.89
C LEU A 182 -4.93 -12.05 -1.64
N GLY A 183 -5.73 -11.18 -1.02
CA GLY A 183 -6.91 -10.61 -1.67
C GLY A 183 -6.56 -9.79 -2.91
N PHE A 184 -5.49 -8.98 -2.85
CA PHE A 184 -4.99 -8.27 -4.04
C PHE A 184 -4.41 -9.22 -5.09
N ALA A 185 -3.69 -10.26 -4.68
CA ALA A 185 -3.07 -11.21 -5.60
C ALA A 185 -4.09 -12.15 -6.28
N ALA A 186 -5.27 -12.33 -5.69
CA ALA A 186 -6.29 -13.24 -6.19
C ALA A 186 -6.73 -12.91 -7.63
N ILE A 187 -6.92 -11.64 -7.97
CA ILE A 187 -7.45 -11.25 -9.30
C ILE A 187 -6.40 -11.42 -10.40
N PRO A 188 -5.17 -10.86 -10.28
CA PRO A 188 -4.13 -11.09 -11.30
C PRO A 188 -3.86 -12.57 -11.55
N VAL A 189 -3.77 -13.37 -10.47
CA VAL A 189 -3.50 -14.81 -10.58
C VAL A 189 -4.68 -15.54 -11.22
N TYR A 190 -5.92 -15.26 -10.79
CA TYR A 190 -7.11 -15.88 -11.36
C TYR A 190 -7.22 -15.60 -12.85
N VAL A 191 -7.13 -14.32 -13.26
CA VAL A 191 -7.25 -13.95 -14.67
C VAL A 191 -6.16 -14.61 -15.49
N TRP A 192 -4.91 -14.62 -15.03
CA TRP A 192 -3.79 -15.22 -15.74
C TRP A 192 -3.93 -16.73 -15.94
N VAL A 193 -4.47 -17.45 -14.94
CA VAL A 193 -4.70 -18.91 -15.05
C VAL A 193 -5.88 -19.21 -15.99
N MET A 194 -6.84 -18.29 -16.11
CA MET A 194 -8.03 -18.45 -16.95
C MET A 194 -7.89 -17.88 -18.37
N SER A 195 -6.78 -17.20 -18.67
CA SER A 195 -6.47 -16.59 -19.98
C SER A 195 -5.59 -17.49 -20.83
#